data_AF-A0AA43CJR7-F1
#
_entry.id   AF-A0AA43CJR7-F1
#
_cell.length_a   1.000
_cell.length_b   1.000
_cell.length_c   1.000
_cell.angle_alpha   90.00
_cell.angle_beta   90.00
_cell.angle_gamma   90.00
#
_symmetry.space_group_name_H-M   'P 1'
#
loop_
_entity.id
_entity.type
_entity.pdbx_description
1 polymer ?
#
loop_
_entity_poly.entity_id
_entity_poly.type
_entity_poly.pdbx_seq_one_letter_code
_entity_poly.pdbx_strand_id
1 'polypeptide(L)'
;MKLVCVFLLITLGLQAQEWTALYNGENLEGWEHVGDGHFIIEDGILKSQGGMGLLWFTAQKFSNVKLRVVYKGADKNNAGVLSVSLKNLRRHGCR
;
A
#
# COMPACT_ATOMS: atom_id res chain seq x y z
N MET A 1 -20.58 -24.94 -34.70
CA MET A 1 -19.12 -24.68 -34.75
C MET A 1 -18.77 -23.20 -34.65
N LYS A 2 -19.42 -22.28 -35.39
CA LYS A 2 -19.20 -20.81 -35.26
C LYS A 2 -19.55 -20.24 -33.87
N LEU A 3 -20.59 -20.76 -33.20
CA LEU A 3 -21.02 -20.29 -31.87
C LEU A 3 -20.04 -20.63 -30.73
N VAL A 4 -19.31 -21.74 -30.84
CA VAL A 4 -18.35 -22.19 -29.81
C VAL A 4 -17.12 -21.27 -29.78
N CYS A 5 -16.68 -20.78 -30.94
CA CYS A 5 -15.55 -19.86 -31.06
C CYS A 5 -15.87 -18.46 -30.50
N VAL A 6 -17.11 -17.99 -30.60
CA VAL A 6 -17.52 -16.68 -30.07
C VAL A 6 -17.58 -16.68 -28.54
N PHE A 7 -18.03 -17.78 -27.92
CA PHE A 7 -18.05 -17.90 -26.45
C PHE A 7 -16.63 -17.95 -25.84
N LEU A 8 -15.68 -18.61 -26.51
CA LEU A 8 -14.28 -18.70 -26.04
C LEU A 8 -13.52 -17.36 -26.15
N LEU A 9 -13.91 -16.50 -27.10
CA LEU A 9 -13.32 -15.16 -27.29
C LEU A 9 -13.77 -14.15 -26.20
N ILE A 10 -14.97 -14.30 -25.66
CA ILE A 10 -15.51 -13.40 -24.63
C ILE A 10 -14.85 -13.66 -23.27
N THR A 11 -14.50 -14.91 -22.96
CA THR A 11 -13.81 -15.26 -21.69
C THR A 11 -12.37 -14.77 -21.62
N LEU A 12 -11.71 -14.53 -22.76
CA LEU A 12 -10.34 -14.02 -22.82
C LEU A 12 -10.24 -12.50 -22.61
N GLY A 13 -11.35 -11.76 -22.72
CA GLY A 13 -11.36 -10.29 -22.72
C GLY A 13 -11.47 -9.62 -21.34
N LEU A 14 -11.70 -10.38 -20.26
CA LEU A 14 -11.99 -9.85 -18.92
C LEU A 14 -11.10 -10.52 -17.85
N GLN A 15 -9.78 -10.38 -17.99
CA GLN A 15 -8.92 -10.51 -16.83
C GLN A 15 -9.07 -9.23 -16.00
N ALA A 16 -9.91 -9.27 -14.97
CA ALA A 16 -9.90 -8.24 -13.94
C ALA A 16 -8.50 -8.18 -13.31
N GLN A 17 -7.96 -6.98 -13.15
CA GLN A 17 -6.70 -6.79 -12.44
C GLN A 17 -6.92 -7.17 -10.97
N GLU A 18 -6.38 -8.31 -10.55
CA GLU A 18 -6.38 -8.74 -9.14
C GLU A 18 -5.50 -7.81 -8.31
N TRP A 19 -6.05 -7.26 -7.23
CA TRP A 19 -5.34 -6.38 -6.29
C TRP A 19 -5.16 -7.11 -4.96
N THR A 20 -3.92 -7.13 -4.46
CA THR A 20 -3.65 -7.58 -3.09
C THR A 20 -3.81 -6.42 -2.11
N ALA A 21 -4.68 -6.57 -1.12
CA ALA A 21 -4.84 -5.59 -0.06
C ALA A 21 -3.60 -5.58 0.85
N LEU A 22 -3.00 -4.39 1.05
CA LEU A 22 -1.90 -4.20 2.02
C LEU A 22 -2.40 -3.82 3.41
N TYR A 23 -3.62 -3.29 3.49
CA TYR A 23 -4.28 -2.92 4.74
C TYR A 23 -5.61 -3.68 4.81
N ASN A 24 -5.89 -4.28 5.96
CA ASN A 24 -7.04 -5.16 6.16
C ASN A 24 -8.31 -4.41 6.64
N GLY A 25 -8.22 -3.11 6.94
CA GLY A 25 -9.36 -2.33 7.44
C GLY A 25 -9.57 -2.42 8.95
N GLU A 26 -8.83 -3.27 9.67
CA GLU A 26 -9.12 -3.60 11.07
C GLU A 26 -7.95 -3.30 12.01
N ASN A 27 -6.72 -3.57 11.57
CA ASN A 27 -5.53 -3.43 12.40
C ASN A 27 -4.28 -3.12 11.56
N LEU A 28 -3.13 -3.05 12.23
CA LEU A 28 -1.83 -2.73 11.62
C LEU A 28 -0.98 -3.97 11.34
N GLU A 29 -1.59 -5.14 11.10
CA GLU A 29 -0.84 -6.34 10.78
C GLU A 29 0.07 -6.13 9.55
N GLY A 30 1.36 -6.41 9.72
CA GLY A 30 2.38 -6.16 8.70
C GLY A 30 2.86 -4.71 8.60
N TRP A 31 2.40 -3.82 9.48
CA TRP A 31 2.81 -2.41 9.56
C TRP A 31 3.45 -2.09 10.92
N GLU A 32 4.47 -1.25 10.90
CA GLU A 32 5.15 -0.72 12.08
C GLU A 32 5.14 0.80 12.07
N HIS A 33 5.05 1.41 13.25
CA HIS A 33 5.07 2.85 13.40
C HIS A 33 6.47 3.34 13.80
N VAL A 34 6.90 4.46 13.21
CA VAL A 34 8.14 5.17 13.58
C VAL A 34 7.85 6.67 13.72
N GLY A 35 8.27 7.26 14.84
CA GLY A 35 8.10 8.69 15.13
C GLY A 35 7.30 8.93 16.41
N ASP A 36 7.06 10.20 16.72
CA ASP A 36 6.37 10.64 17.93
C ASP A 36 4.83 10.70 17.73
N GLY A 37 4.37 10.66 16.48
CA GLY A 37 2.96 10.54 16.14
C GLY A 37 2.41 9.14 16.38
N HIS A 38 1.23 8.87 15.83
CA HIS A 38 0.65 7.53 15.76
C HIS A 38 -0.44 7.46 14.69
N PHE A 39 -0.89 6.25 14.39
CA PHE A 39 -2.04 6.00 13.53
C PHE A 39 -3.15 5.34 14.35
N ILE A 40 -4.37 5.82 14.16
CA ILE A 40 -5.58 5.19 14.67
C ILE A 40 -6.42 4.70 13.50
N ILE A 41 -7.32 3.77 13.79
CA ILE A 41 -8.29 3.24 12.84
C ILE A 41 -9.66 3.74 13.27
N GLU A 42 -10.28 4.56 12.44
CA GLU A 42 -11.64 5.08 12.62
C GLU A 42 -12.44 4.69 11.37
N ASP A 43 -13.56 3.97 11.55
CA ASP A 43 -14.43 3.52 10.44
C ASP A 43 -13.69 2.74 9.33
N GLY A 44 -12.68 1.96 9.72
CA GLY A 44 -11.82 1.21 8.79
C GLY A 44 -10.87 2.08 7.96
N ILE A 45 -10.64 3.32 8.39
CA ILE A 45 -9.74 4.28 7.74
C ILE A 45 -8.56 4.57 8.68
N LEU A 46 -7.35 4.49 8.13
CA LEU A 46 -6.13 4.91 8.82
C LEU A 46 -6.04 6.43 8.89
N LYS A 47 -5.88 6.95 10.11
CA LYS A 47 -5.77 8.39 10.39
C LYS A 47 -4.53 8.67 11.23
N SER A 48 -3.65 9.53 10.73
CA SER A 48 -2.46 10.00 11.44
C SER A 48 -2.81 11.07 12.47
N GLN A 49 -2.29 10.97 13.69
CA GLN A 49 -2.46 11.95 14.76
C GLN A 49 -1.18 12.12 15.60
N GLY A 50 -1.14 13.19 16.41
CA GLY A 50 -0.15 13.35 17.47
C GLY A 50 1.24 13.84 17.05
N GLY A 51 1.52 14.05 15.76
CA GLY A 51 2.80 14.59 15.30
C GLY A 51 3.29 13.95 14.00
N MET A 52 4.60 14.03 13.77
CA MET A 52 5.25 13.36 12.64
C MET A 52 5.36 11.87 12.91
N GLY A 53 5.11 11.07 11.88
CA GLY A 53 5.39 9.65 11.93
C GLY A 53 5.24 8.97 10.58
N LEU A 54 5.89 7.83 10.46
CA LEU A 54 5.87 6.96 9.29
C LEU A 54 5.19 5.64 9.69
N LEU A 55 4.21 5.22 8.90
CA LEU A 55 3.67 3.87 8.95
C LEU A 55 4.38 3.04 7.88
N TRP A 56 5.18 2.08 8.31
CA TRP A 56 6.12 1.32 7.51
C TRP A 56 5.66 -0.12 7.34
N PHE A 57 5.45 -0.56 6.11
CA PHE A 57 5.05 -1.95 5.83
C PHE A 57 6.27 -2.88 5.88
N THR A 58 6.29 -3.80 6.85
CA THR A 58 7.42 -4.71 7.10
C THR A 58 7.22 -6.13 6.58
N ALA A 59 5.97 -6.52 6.26
CA ALA A 59 5.67 -7.91 5.94
C ALA A 59 6.43 -8.44 4.71
N GLN A 60 6.67 -7.60 3.69
CA GLN A 60 7.47 -7.99 2.51
C GLN A 60 7.99 -6.77 1.73
N LYS A 61 8.94 -7.04 0.83
CA LYS A 61 9.51 -6.06 -0.11
C LYS A 61 8.86 -6.19 -1.48
N PHE A 62 8.64 -5.07 -2.15
CA PHE A 62 8.07 -5.03 -3.48
C PHE A 62 9.07 -4.62 -4.55
N SER A 63 8.87 -5.11 -5.77
CA SER A 63 9.58 -4.68 -6.97
C SER A 63 8.62 -4.72 -8.16
N ASN A 64 8.67 -3.71 -9.04
CA ASN A 64 7.82 -3.62 -10.24
C ASN A 64 6.31 -3.76 -9.96
N VAL A 65 5.79 -2.99 -8.99
CA VAL A 65 4.39 -3.03 -8.59
C VAL A 65 3.65 -1.75 -8.97
N LYS A 66 2.32 -1.86 -9.14
CA LYS A 66 1.42 -0.71 -9.10
C LYS A 66 0.86 -0.61 -7.69
N LEU A 67 0.90 0.58 -7.10
CA LEU A 67 0.27 0.87 -5.82
C LEU A 67 -0.97 1.72 -6.05
N ARG A 68 -2.08 1.32 -5.43
CA ARG A 68 -3.31 2.11 -5.39
C ARG A 68 -3.53 2.56 -3.97
N VAL A 69 -3.65 3.86 -3.77
CA VAL A 69 -3.93 4.48 -2.48
C VAL A 69 -5.09 5.44 -2.66
N VAL A 70 -6.06 5.36 -1.76
CA VAL A 70 -7.16 6.33 -1.65
C VAL A 70 -6.93 7.09 -0.36
N TYR A 71 -6.85 8.41 -0.44
CA TYR A 71 -6.57 9.27 0.70
C TYR A 71 -7.51 10.47 0.71
N LYS A 72 -7.71 11.02 1.90
CA LYS A 72 -8.41 12.29 2.10
C LYS A 72 -7.47 13.22 2.86
N GLY A 73 -7.16 14.36 2.25
CA GLY A 73 -6.35 15.39 2.90
C GLY A 73 -7.12 16.07 4.03
N ALA A 74 -6.41 16.47 5.08
CA ALA A 74 -6.89 17.41 6.10
C ALA A 74 -6.29 18.80 5.83
N ASP A 75 -7.02 19.86 6.20
CA ASP A 75 -6.59 21.23 5.94
C ASP A 75 -5.22 21.52 6.59
N LYS A 76 -4.32 22.13 5.81
CA LYS A 76 -2.96 22.54 6.20
C LYS A 76 -2.02 21.40 6.63
N ASN A 77 -2.32 20.14 6.31
CA ASN A 77 -1.46 19.01 6.66
C ASN A 77 -0.82 18.35 5.43
N ASN A 78 0.34 17.73 5.62
CA ASN A 78 1.09 17.05 4.55
C ASN A 78 1.15 15.54 4.80
N ALA A 79 0.93 14.74 3.76
CA ALA A 79 1.02 13.29 3.80
C ALA A 79 1.62 12.78 2.48
N GLY A 80 2.23 11.59 2.52
CA GLY A 80 2.83 11.01 1.33
C GLY A 80 3.00 9.50 1.42
N VAL A 81 3.08 8.86 0.25
CA VAL A 81 3.48 7.46 0.12
C VAL A 81 4.99 7.44 -0.10
N LEU A 82 5.73 6.82 0.82
CA LEU A 82 7.18 6.70 0.76
C LEU A 82 7.59 5.31 0.29
N SER A 83 8.39 5.21 -0.78
CA SER A 83 9.06 3.98 -1.19
C SER A 83 10.57 4.09 -0.96
N VAL A 84 11.13 3.22 -0.13
CA VAL A 84 12.59 3.16 0.09
C VAL A 84 13.21 2.21 -0.92
N SER A 85 14.02 2.75 -1.84
CA SER A 85 14.81 1.95 -2.77
C SER A 85 16.02 1.34 -2.07
N LEU A 86 16.13 0.02 -2.08
CA LEU A 86 17.26 -0.69 -1.49
C LEU A 86 18.46 -0.80 -2.43
N LYS A 87 18.36 -0.29 -3.67
CA LYS A 87 19.51 -0.26 -4.59
C LYS A 87 20.53 0.74 -4.06
N ASN A 88 21.70 0.23 -3.66
CA ASN A 88 22.86 0.99 -3.14
C ASN A 88 22.81 1.46 -1.67
N LEU A 89 22.06 0.79 -0.79
CA LEU A 89 22.26 0.99 0.66
C LEU A 89 23.64 0.46 1.06
N ARG A 90 24.65 1.34 1.03
CA ARG A 90 25.90 1.11 1.76
C ARG A 90 25.56 1.16 3.24
N ARG A 91 25.63 0.00 3.91
CA ARG A 91 25.74 -0.03 5.37
C ARG A 91 27.03 0.70 5.73
N HIS A 92 26.96 2.01 5.95
CA HIS A 92 27.97 2.68 6.74
C HIS A 92 27.80 2.12 8.14
N GLY A 93 28.65 1.16 8.48
CA GLY A 93 28.70 0.62 9.83
C GLY A 93 28.84 1.78 10.80
N CYS A 94 27.89 1.88 11.72
CA CYS A 94 28.07 2.67 12.93
C CYS A 94 29.33 2.13 13.61
N ARG A 95 30.30 3.01 13.82
CA ARG A 95 31.48 2.74 14.65
C ARG A 95 31.13 3.04 16.09
#